data_AF-A0A0H3B0B4-F1
#
_entry.id   AF-A0A0H3B0B4-F1
#
_cell.length_a   1.000
_cell.length_b   1.000
_cell.length_c   1.000
_cell.angle_alpha   90.00
_cell.angle_beta   90.00
_cell.angle_gamma   90.00
#
_symmetry.space_group_name_H-M   'P 1'
#
loop_
_entity.id
_entity.type
_entity.pdbx_description
1 polymer ?
#
loop_
_entity_poly.entity_id
_entity_poly.type
_entity_poly.pdbx_seq_one_letter_code
_entity_poly.pdbx_strand_id
1 'polypeptide(L)'
;MVISDYVGGGMSHEEAGQTVNDYLTFGDLAILKVRNGWGDVVDLVPLPGLYVRRRKDGDFSVLQKGPPLIYPPSDVIFRKLYDPQQQVYGLPDYIGGMHSALLNNHPNRLYAGLAAMSPNH
;
A
#
# COMPACT_ATOMS: atom_id res chain seq x y z
N MET A 1 -17.24 4.89 2.57
CA MET A 1 -16.91 5.97 1.61
C MET A 1 -16.33 5.42 0.32
N VAL A 2 -15.34 4.50 0.33
CA VAL A 2 -14.81 3.91 -0.92
C VAL A 2 -15.49 2.58 -1.29
N ILE A 3 -15.79 1.72 -0.31
CA ILE A 3 -16.41 0.40 -0.55
C ILE A 3 -17.91 0.36 -0.23
N SER A 4 -18.54 1.50 0.10
CA SER A 4 -19.90 1.53 0.65
C SER A 4 -20.96 0.92 -0.28
N ASP A 5 -20.77 1.07 -1.59
CA ASP A 5 -21.68 0.53 -2.60
C ASP A 5 -21.18 -0.80 -3.19
N TYR A 6 -20.16 -1.41 -2.56
CA TYR A 6 -19.68 -2.72 -2.98
C TYR A 6 -20.68 -3.80 -2.56
N VAL A 7 -21.38 -4.33 -3.56
CA VAL A 7 -22.40 -5.38 -3.39
C VAL A 7 -21.80 -6.79 -3.48
N GLY A 8 -20.73 -6.97 -4.28
CA GLY A 8 -20.05 -8.25 -4.47
C GLY A 8 -19.37 -8.36 -5.84
N GLY A 9 -18.63 -9.45 -6.07
CA GLY A 9 -17.92 -9.68 -7.33
C GLY A 9 -16.67 -10.55 -7.21
N GLY A 10 -16.71 -11.58 -6.37
CA GLY A 10 -15.56 -12.47 -6.12
C GLY A 10 -14.70 -12.07 -4.92
N MET A 11 -15.10 -11.07 -4.14
CA MET A 11 -14.54 -10.80 -2.80
C MET A 11 -15.70 -10.53 -1.83
N SER A 12 -15.47 -10.80 -0.54
CA SER A 12 -16.31 -10.27 0.53
C SER A 12 -16.11 -8.76 0.69
N HIS A 13 -17.04 -8.11 1.39
CA HIS A 13 -16.93 -6.68 1.72
C HIS A 13 -15.68 -6.38 2.58
N GLU A 14 -15.29 -7.32 3.45
CA GLU A 14 -14.09 -7.20 4.27
C GLU A 14 -12.81 -7.26 3.42
N GLU A 15 -12.71 -8.25 2.52
CA GLU A 15 -11.57 -8.41 1.61
C GLU A 15 -11.42 -7.22 0.64
N ALA A 16 -12.54 -6.69 0.17
CA ALA A 16 -12.55 -5.44 -0.59
C ALA A 16 -12.00 -4.28 0.25
N GLY A 17 -12.38 -4.20 1.53
CA GLY A 17 -11.83 -3.23 2.48
C GLY A 17 -10.33 -3.39 2.71
N GLN A 18 -9.83 -4.62 2.86
CA GLN A 18 -8.40 -4.91 2.98
C GLN A 18 -7.64 -4.44 1.73
N THR A 19 -8.15 -4.76 0.54
CA THR A 19 -7.56 -4.34 -0.74
C THR A 19 -7.46 -2.82 -0.86
N VAL A 20 -8.54 -2.10 -0.51
CA VAL A 20 -8.55 -0.63 -0.56
C VAL A 20 -7.61 -0.04 0.48
N ASN A 21 -7.54 -0.63 1.67
CA ASN A 21 -6.63 -0.18 2.72
C ASN A 21 -5.17 -0.31 2.28
N ASP A 22 -4.79 -1.44 1.69
CA ASP A 22 -3.44 -1.63 1.14
C ASP A 22 -3.14 -0.58 0.06
N TYR A 23 -4.08 -0.31 -0.85
CA TYR A 23 -3.89 0.71 -1.88
C TYR A 23 -3.69 2.12 -1.31
N LEU A 24 -4.47 2.50 -0.30
CA LEU A 24 -4.36 3.82 0.32
C LEU A 24 -3.12 3.96 1.21
N THR A 25 -2.73 2.88 1.87
CA THR A 25 -1.62 2.87 2.84
C THR A 25 -0.27 2.64 2.18
N PHE A 26 -0.16 1.72 1.24
CA PHE A 26 1.10 1.37 0.59
C PHE A 26 1.23 1.94 -0.82
N GLY A 27 0.13 2.43 -1.40
CA GLY A 27 0.09 2.96 -2.76
C GLY A 27 -0.07 1.87 -3.82
N ASP A 28 -0.17 0.62 -3.43
CA ASP A 28 -0.40 -0.51 -4.32
C ASP A 28 -1.28 -1.59 -3.69
N LEU A 29 -1.83 -2.43 -4.55
CA LEU A 29 -2.68 -3.56 -4.19
C LEU A 29 -2.31 -4.76 -5.05
N ALA A 30 -2.52 -5.94 -4.47
CA ALA A 30 -2.33 -7.22 -5.13
C ALA A 30 -3.52 -8.13 -4.82
N ILE A 31 -4.16 -8.67 -5.85
CA ILE A 31 -5.29 -9.60 -5.72
C ILE A 31 -4.93 -10.89 -6.46
N LEU A 32 -4.99 -12.02 -5.77
CA LEU A 32 -4.81 -13.34 -6.35
C LEU A 32 -6.10 -13.81 -7.01
N LYS A 33 -5.99 -14.32 -8.23
CA LYS A 33 -7.05 -15.05 -8.92
C LYS A 33 -6.97 -16.52 -8.55
N VAL A 34 -7.99 -17.03 -7.86
CA VAL A 34 -8.11 -18.45 -7.55
C VAL A 34 -8.75 -19.14 -8.73
N ARG A 35 -8.13 -20.22 -9.21
CA ARG A 35 -8.61 -20.97 -10.37
C ARG A 35 -9.02 -22.39 -10.00
N ASN A 36 -10.07 -22.88 -10.64
CA ASN A 36 -10.45 -24.29 -10.56
C ASN A 36 -9.51 -25.17 -11.41
N GLY A 37 -9.72 -26.49 -11.39
CA GLY A 37 -8.94 -27.45 -12.17
C GLY A 37 -9.08 -27.31 -13.70
N TRP A 38 -10.08 -26.56 -14.17
CA TRP A 38 -10.31 -26.25 -15.58
C TRP A 38 -9.70 -24.90 -16.01
N GLY A 39 -9.14 -24.13 -15.06
CA GLY A 39 -8.49 -22.84 -15.30
C GLY A 39 -9.40 -21.62 -15.16
N ASP A 40 -10.69 -21.81 -14.89
CA ASP A 40 -11.62 -20.69 -14.69
C ASP A 40 -11.35 -19.99 -13.36
N VAL A 41 -11.47 -18.67 -13.33
CA VAL A 41 -11.36 -17.89 -12.10
C VAL A 41 -12.64 -18.07 -11.30
N VAL A 42 -12.53 -18.64 -10.10
CA VAL A 42 -13.66 -18.93 -9.21
C VAL A 42 -13.72 -18.01 -8.00
N ASP A 43 -12.60 -17.36 -7.66
CA ASP A 43 -12.54 -16.47 -6.50
C ASP A 43 -11.41 -15.44 -6.64
N LEU A 44 -11.47 -14.37 -5.86
CA LEU A 44 -10.43 -13.34 -5.76
C LEU A 44 -10.04 -13.13 -4.30
N VAL A 45 -8.74 -13.19 -4.01
CA VAL A 45 -8.24 -13.08 -2.64
C VAL A 45 -7.23 -11.92 -2.54
N PRO A 46 -7.42 -10.96 -1.63
CA PRO A 46 -6.42 -9.92 -1.41
C PRO A 46 -5.11 -10.54 -0.89
N LEU A 47 -4.00 -10.19 -1.54
CA LEU A 47 -2.68 -10.52 -1.03
C LEU A 47 -2.20 -9.37 -0.14
N PRO A 48 -1.61 -9.66 1.04
CA PRO A 48 -1.20 -8.62 1.97
C PRO A 48 -0.06 -7.79 1.38
N GLY A 49 -0.33 -6.54 1.01
CA GLY A 49 0.58 -5.66 0.26
C GLY A 49 1.96 -5.54 0.91
N LEU A 50 2.01 -5.42 2.24
CA LEU A 50 3.24 -5.35 3.02
C LEU A 50 4.21 -6.52 2.77
N TYR A 51 3.67 -7.71 2.49
CA TYR A 51 4.44 -8.94 2.31
C TYR A 51 4.59 -9.37 0.85
N VAL A 52 3.94 -8.69 -0.08
CA VAL A 52 4.09 -8.95 -1.52
C VAL A 52 5.39 -8.31 -2.01
N ARG A 53 6.14 -9.07 -2.81
CA ARG A 53 7.36 -8.60 -3.46
C ARG A 53 7.29 -8.93 -4.94
N ARG A 54 7.57 -7.93 -5.77
CA ARG A 54 7.73 -8.11 -7.21
C ARG A 54 9.16 -8.55 -7.53
N ARG A 55 9.29 -9.66 -8.24
CA ARG A 55 10.55 -10.24 -8.66
C ARG A 55 10.98 -9.70 -10.04
N LYS A 56 12.26 -9.89 -10.38
CA LYS A 56 12.83 -9.39 -11.65
C LYS A 56 12.31 -10.14 -12.88
N ASP A 57 11.93 -11.40 -12.71
CA ASP A 57 11.27 -12.24 -13.71
C ASP A 57 9.80 -11.84 -13.94
N GLY A 58 9.24 -10.98 -13.08
CA GLY A 58 7.86 -10.51 -13.13
C GLY A 58 6.94 -11.19 -12.12
N ASP A 59 7.36 -12.30 -11.53
CA ASP A 59 6.57 -13.05 -10.55
C ASP A 59 6.35 -12.26 -9.27
N PHE A 60 5.34 -12.68 -8.52
CA PHE A 60 5.02 -12.14 -7.22
C PHE A 60 5.36 -13.17 -6.15
N SER A 61 6.16 -12.77 -5.17
CA SER A 61 6.35 -13.58 -3.97
C SER A 61 5.68 -12.98 -2.76
N VAL A 62 4.96 -13.82 -2.02
CA VAL A 62 4.34 -13.47 -0.74
C VAL A 62 5.21 -14.02 0.37
N LEU A 63 5.75 -13.11 1.18
CA LEU A 63 6.55 -13.47 2.36
C LEU A 63 5.63 -13.94 3.48
N GLN A 64 5.94 -15.10 4.05
CA GLN A 64 5.18 -15.68 5.14
C GLN A 64 6.11 -16.44 6.08
N LYS A 65 5.57 -16.95 7.19
CA LYS A 65 6.31 -17.83 8.09
C LYS A 65 6.56 -19.18 7.40
N GLY A 66 7.69 -19.30 6.71
CA GLY A 66 8.08 -20.49 5.95
C GLY A 66 8.60 -20.12 4.56
N PRO A 67 8.60 -21.07 3.61
CA PRO A 67 8.93 -20.78 2.22
C PRO A 67 7.96 -19.72 1.65
N PRO A 68 8.48 -18.76 0.85
CA PRO A 68 7.64 -17.77 0.19
C PRO A 68 6.73 -18.46 -0.83
N LEU A 69 5.47 -18.03 -0.89
CA LEU A 69 4.58 -18.42 -1.98
C LEU A 69 4.95 -17.62 -3.22
N ILE A 70 4.97 -18.25 -4.39
CA ILE A 70 5.32 -17.61 -5.66
C ILE A 70 4.12 -17.76 -6.59
N TYR A 71 3.70 -16.64 -7.18
CA TYR A 71 2.60 -16.57 -8.12
C TYR A 71 3.06 -15.92 -9.43
N PRO A 72 2.68 -16.48 -10.57
CA PRO A 72 2.98 -15.86 -11.86
C PRO A 72 2.15 -14.58 -12.06
N PRO A 73 2.60 -13.66 -12.92
CA PRO A 73 1.86 -12.44 -13.25
C PRO A 73 0.46 -12.71 -13.79
N SER A 74 0.26 -13.86 -14.44
CA SER A 74 -1.04 -14.27 -14.99
C SER A 74 -2.09 -14.53 -13.92
N ASP A 75 -1.71 -14.71 -12.66
CA ASP A 75 -2.62 -15.01 -11.55
C ASP A 75 -2.79 -13.85 -10.57
N VAL A 76 -1.96 -12.81 -10.65
CA VAL A 76 -2.04 -11.65 -9.75
C VAL A 76 -2.51 -10.41 -10.51
N ILE A 77 -3.60 -9.81 -10.03
CA ILE A 77 -3.99 -8.46 -10.41
C ILE A 77 -3.21 -7.50 -9.52
N PHE A 78 -2.19 -6.86 -10.08
CA PHE A 78 -1.39 -5.85 -9.38
C PHE A 78 -1.71 -4.46 -9.92
N ARG A 79 -2.02 -3.52 -9.03
CA ARG A 79 -2.25 -2.12 -9.37
C ARG A 79 -1.49 -1.24 -8.39
N LYS A 80 -0.99 -0.11 -8.89
CA LYS A 80 -0.19 0.83 -8.11
C LYS A 80 -0.50 2.25 -8.54
N LEU A 81 -0.35 3.17 -7.59
CA LEU A 81 -0.25 4.59 -7.86
C LEU A 81 1.01 4.88 -8.67
N TYR A 82 0.94 5.91 -9.49
CA TYR A 82 2.06 6.32 -10.30
C TYR A 82 3.15 6.91 -9.41
N ASP A 83 4.36 6.35 -9.52
CA ASP A 83 5.58 6.90 -8.92
C ASP A 83 6.54 7.27 -10.06
N PRO A 84 6.96 8.54 -10.19
CA PRO A 84 7.88 8.96 -11.24
C PRO A 84 9.32 8.47 -11.03
N GLN A 85 9.74 8.17 -9.80
CA GLN A 85 11.12 7.79 -9.46
C GLN A 85 11.35 6.29 -9.59
N GLN A 86 10.41 5.46 -9.09
CA GLN A 86 10.50 4.00 -9.17
C GLN A 86 9.30 3.41 -9.90
N GLN A 87 9.56 2.43 -10.78
CA GLN A 87 8.50 1.79 -11.57
C GLN A 87 8.03 0.44 -10.99
N VAL A 88 8.50 0.05 -9.81
CA VAL A 88 8.18 -1.27 -9.23
C VAL A 88 6.94 -1.23 -8.34
N TYR A 89 6.91 -0.33 -7.35
CA TYR A 89 5.82 -0.17 -6.37
C TYR A 89 5.10 1.17 -6.54
N GLY A 90 4.01 1.35 -5.82
CA GLY A 90 3.26 2.61 -5.78
C GLY A 90 3.82 3.61 -4.78
N LEU A 91 3.45 4.88 -4.97
CA LEU A 91 3.72 5.96 -4.03
C LEU A 91 2.38 6.49 -3.50
N PRO A 92 2.07 6.33 -2.19
CA PRO A 92 0.81 6.82 -1.64
C PRO A 92 0.81 8.34 -1.44
N ASP A 93 -0.32 8.97 -1.73
CA ASP A 93 -0.46 10.43 -1.78
C ASP A 93 -0.24 11.12 -0.43
N TYR A 94 -0.49 10.42 0.69
CA TYR A 94 -0.35 11.01 2.03
C TYR A 94 1.12 11.33 2.39
N ILE A 95 2.11 10.76 1.69
CA ILE A 95 3.54 11.02 1.95
C ILE A 95 3.88 12.50 1.74
N GLY A 96 3.29 13.14 0.72
CA GLY A 96 3.46 14.58 0.51
C GLY A 96 2.94 15.40 1.71
N GLY A 97 1.75 15.04 2.21
CA GLY A 97 1.16 15.68 3.38
C GLY A 97 1.97 15.43 4.67
N MET A 98 2.54 14.24 4.84
CA MET A 98 3.41 13.92 5.96
C MET A 98 4.68 14.79 5.94
N HIS A 99 5.32 14.96 4.78
CA HIS A 99 6.46 15.86 4.64
C HIS A 99 6.09 17.31 4.99
N SER A 100 4.93 17.80 4.54
CA SER A 100 4.43 19.13 4.92
C SER A 100 4.18 19.26 6.43
N ALA A 101 3.59 18.25 7.07
CA ALA A 101 3.35 18.25 8.51
C ALA A 101 4.66 18.26 9.32
N LEU A 102 5.67 17.48 8.88
CA LEU A 102 6.98 17.47 9.50
C LEU A 102 7.69 18.82 9.37
N LEU A 103 7.63 19.46 8.20
CA LEU A 103 8.20 20.79 7.98
C LEU A 103 7.51 21.87 8.83
N ASN A 104 6.20 21.76 9.02
CA ASN A 104 5.42 22.67 9.88
C ASN A 104 5.68 22.49 11.38
N ASN A 105 6.37 21.44 11.82
CA ASN A 105 6.74 21.23 13.23
C ASN A 105 8.07 21.90 13.64
N HIS A 106 8.84 22.45 12.70
CA HIS A 106 10.10 23.13 12.97
C HIS A 106 10.06 24.65 13.30
N PRO A 107 8.99 25.43 13.05
CA PRO A 107 8.97 26.86 13.44
C PRO A 107 8.91 27.08 14.96
N ASN A 108 8.19 26.23 15.70
CA ASN A 108 7.92 26.47 17.13
C ASN A 108 9.13 26.22 18.06
N ARG A 109 10.16 25.51 17.60
CA ARG A 109 11.37 25.27 18.40
C ARG A 109 12.36 26.44 18.37
N LEU A 110 12.35 27.27 17.34
CA LEU A 110 13.26 28.41 17.22
C LEU A 110 12.83 29.59 18.09
N TYR A 111 11.52 29.78 18.30
CA TYR A 111 11.00 30.82 19.21
C TYR A 111 11.14 30.45 20.69
N ALA A 112 11.14 29.15 21.03
CA ALA A 112 11.36 28.70 22.40
C ALA A 112 12.82 28.93 22.88
N GLY A 113 13.80 28.89 21.96
CA GLY A 113 15.19 29.21 22.28
C GLY A 113 15.46 30.72 22.39
N LEU A 114 14.79 31.54 21.57
CA LEU A 114 14.98 32.99 21.58
C LEU A 114 14.34 33.67 22.82
N ALA A 115 13.24 33.12 23.34
CA ALA A 115 12.62 33.61 24.57
C ALA A 115 13.45 33.33 25.84
N ALA A 116 14.42 32.42 25.78
CA ALA A 116 15.36 32.13 26.87
C ALA A 116 16.64 33.01 26.84
N MET A 117 16.78 33.89 25.83
CA MET A 117 17.94 34.76 25.62
C MET A 117 17.61 36.26 25.72
N SER A 118 16.56 36.64 26.48
CA SER A 118 16.39 38.03 26.89
C SER A 118 17.31 38.31 28.09
N PRO A 119 18.29 39.24 27.98
CA PRO A 119 19.20 39.52 29.08
C PRO A 119 18.48 40.36 30.13
N ASN A 120 18.41 39.82 31.35
CA ASN A 120 18.15 40.63 32.53
C ASN A 120 19.37 41.53 32.78
N HIS A 121 19.14 42.85 32.69
CA HIS A 121 19.98 43.97 33.14
C HIS A 121 21.32 44.23 32.43
#